data_AF-A0A1Y3BPS7-F1
#
_entry.id   AF-A0A1Y3BPS7-F1
#
_cell.length_a   1.000
_cell.length_b   1.000
_cell.length_c   1.000
_cell.angle_alpha   90.00
_cell.angle_beta   90.00
_cell.angle_gamma   90.00
#
_symmetry.space_group_name_H-M   'P 1'
#
loop_
_entity.id
_entity.type
_entity.pdbx_description
1 polymer ?
#
loop_
_entity_poly.entity_id
_entity_poly.type
_entity_poly.pdbx_seq_one_letter_code
_entity_poly.pdbx_strand_id
1 'polypeptide(L)'
;MPDYNSKIHYSRQNDQLNLDIDGTLIEGHAQGTVKEGKIHIKGKQSDFEIESNYRYEDGKVLIEPVKSENGKLEGVLSRKVPSHLTLETPRVKMNMQYDRHAPVKMFKLDYDGIHFEKHTDIQYEPGVRYTIVGNGKLKDDGSHYSIDVQGKPRKAFKLDADMMNFKLKVDKPEDSNKAQFSYTFNDYTETEEYEFDPHRAYYVNWLSSIRKYIQTFIVEDH
;
A
#
# COMPACT_ATOMS: atom_id res chain seq x y z
N MET A 1 -15.55 -1.49 7.82
CA MET A 1 -14.62 -0.82 8.77
C MET A 1 -13.39 -1.71 8.97
N PRO A 2 -12.14 -1.25 8.81
CA PRO A 2 -10.97 -2.09 9.06
C PRO A 2 -10.90 -2.48 10.55
N ASP A 3 -10.38 -3.66 10.90
CA ASP A 3 -10.31 -4.23 12.25
C ASP A 3 -9.82 -3.20 13.32
N TYR A 4 -10.75 -2.52 13.99
CA TYR A 4 -10.49 -1.38 14.88
C TYR A 4 -9.78 -1.73 16.19
N ASN A 5 -9.55 -3.01 16.50
CA ASN A 5 -9.06 -3.45 17.82
C ASN A 5 -7.68 -4.12 17.80
N SER A 6 -6.88 -3.90 16.76
CA SER A 6 -5.52 -4.47 16.72
C SER A 6 -4.55 -3.68 17.61
N LYS A 7 -4.02 -4.31 18.65
CA LYS A 7 -2.94 -3.77 19.48
C LYS A 7 -1.61 -4.29 18.96
N ILE A 8 -0.71 -3.38 18.62
CA ILE A 8 0.66 -3.72 18.21
C ILE A 8 1.60 -3.18 19.28
N HIS A 9 2.35 -4.08 19.92
CA HIS A 9 3.42 -3.72 20.84
C HIS A 9 4.74 -4.04 20.17
N TYR A 10 5.60 -3.05 20.04
CA TYR A 10 6.96 -3.21 19.57
C TYR A 10 7.92 -2.76 20.65
N SER A 11 8.90 -3.60 20.97
CA SER A 11 10.00 -3.24 21.85
C SER A 11 11.34 -3.61 21.24
N ARG A 12 12.32 -2.76 21.49
CA ARG A 12 13.72 -3.01 21.14
C ARG A 12 14.61 -2.65 22.31
N GLN A 13 15.41 -3.60 22.76
CA GLN A 13 16.43 -3.38 23.78
C GLN A 13 17.76 -3.91 23.24
N ASN A 14 18.71 -3.00 22.99
CA ASN A 14 19.96 -3.30 22.29
C ASN A 14 19.67 -3.96 20.92
N ASP A 15 20.18 -5.17 20.74
CA ASP A 15 19.97 -5.99 19.55
C ASP A 15 18.71 -6.83 19.60
N GLN A 16 18.04 -6.95 20.74
CA GLN A 16 16.82 -7.74 20.87
C GLN A 16 15.59 -6.98 20.38
N LEU A 17 14.72 -7.70 19.66
CA LEU A 17 13.46 -7.22 19.11
C LEU A 17 12.33 -8.13 19.59
N ASN A 18 11.24 -7.52 20.07
CA ASN A 18 9.97 -8.22 20.27
C ASN A 18 8.85 -7.41 19.61
N LEU A 19 7.95 -8.10 18.93
CA LEU A 19 6.74 -7.57 18.34
C LEU A 19 5.57 -8.49 18.72
N ASP A 20 4.54 -7.92 19.33
CA ASP A 20 3.29 -8.60 19.62
C ASP A 20 2.16 -7.92 18.86
N ILE A 21 1.35 -8.73 18.18
CA ILE A 21 0.15 -8.29 17.47
C ILE A 21 -1.02 -9.04 18.09
N ASP A 22 -1.93 -8.30 18.69
CA ASP A 22 -3.17 -8.83 19.24
C ASP A 22 -4.34 -8.21 18.47
N GLY A 23 -4.84 -8.94 17.46
CA GLY A 23 -5.93 -8.52 16.60
C GLY A 23 -7.25 -9.23 16.92
N THR A 24 -8.32 -8.82 16.24
CA THR A 24 -9.62 -9.51 16.36
C THR A 24 -9.54 -10.96 15.90
N LEU A 25 -8.76 -11.21 14.83
CA LEU A 25 -8.75 -12.49 14.11
C LEU A 25 -7.45 -13.28 14.29
N ILE A 26 -6.37 -12.61 14.68
CA ILE A 26 -5.03 -13.19 14.75
C ILE A 26 -4.35 -12.81 16.07
N GLU A 27 -3.44 -13.68 16.50
CA GLU A 27 -2.37 -13.37 17.44
C GLU A 27 -1.05 -13.58 16.71
N GLY A 28 -0.14 -12.63 16.85
CA GLY A 28 1.20 -12.68 16.25
C GLY A 28 2.25 -12.35 17.30
N HIS A 29 3.35 -13.09 17.27
CA HIS A 29 4.52 -12.85 18.09
C HIS A 29 5.76 -12.97 17.22
N ALA A 30 6.65 -11.97 17.25
CA ALA A 30 7.96 -12.08 16.66
C ALA A 30 9.02 -11.72 17.71
N GLN A 31 10.01 -12.59 17.85
CA GLN A 31 11.10 -12.43 18.81
C GLN A 31 12.42 -12.81 18.17
N GLY A 32 13.46 -12.02 18.46
CA GLY A 32 14.81 -12.33 18.04
C GLY A 32 15.75 -11.14 18.19
N THR A 33 16.69 -11.05 17.27
CA THR A 33 17.63 -9.94 17.14
C THR A 33 17.41 -9.19 15.84
N VAL A 34 18.10 -8.06 15.65
CA VAL A 34 18.10 -7.34 14.35
C VAL A 34 18.58 -8.23 13.18
N LYS A 35 19.31 -9.31 13.47
CA LYS A 35 19.84 -10.22 12.44
C LYS A 35 19.00 -11.46 12.23
N GLU A 36 18.38 -12.02 13.26
CA GLU A 36 17.66 -13.28 13.12
C GLU A 36 16.63 -13.47 14.23
N GLY A 37 15.60 -14.26 13.96
CA GLY A 37 14.58 -14.57 14.95
C GLY A 37 13.46 -15.42 14.40
N LYS A 38 12.38 -15.51 15.18
CA LYS A 38 11.18 -16.28 14.87
C LYS A 38 9.97 -15.38 14.80
N ILE A 39 9.05 -15.75 13.92
CA ILE A 39 7.72 -15.17 13.75
C ILE A 39 6.73 -16.31 13.93
N HIS A 40 5.75 -16.10 14.79
CA HIS A 40 4.65 -17.00 15.04
C HIS A 40 3.34 -16.23 14.86
N ILE A 41 2.44 -16.73 14.03
CA ILE A 41 1.12 -16.13 13.79
C ILE A 41 0.09 -17.26 13.86
N LYS A 42 -0.97 -17.07 14.64
CA LYS A 42 -2.07 -18.03 14.73
C LYS A 42 -3.42 -17.34 14.60
N GLY A 43 -4.39 -18.05 14.03
CA GLY A 43 -5.78 -17.60 13.99
C GLY A 43 -6.45 -17.77 15.35
N LYS A 44 -7.17 -16.75 15.83
CA LYS A 44 -8.00 -16.86 17.06
C LYS A 44 -9.29 -17.65 16.85
N GLN A 45 -9.78 -17.65 15.61
CA GLN A 45 -11.09 -18.19 15.22
C GLN A 45 -10.99 -19.09 13.98
N SER A 46 -9.78 -19.49 13.62
CA SER A 46 -9.52 -20.25 12.39
C SER A 46 -8.34 -21.17 12.63
N ASP A 47 -8.44 -22.38 12.09
CA ASP A 47 -7.43 -23.43 12.21
C ASP A 47 -6.26 -23.17 11.27
N PHE A 48 -5.51 -22.09 11.54
CA PHE A 48 -4.23 -21.84 10.91
C PHE A 48 -3.19 -21.40 11.93
N GLU A 49 -1.97 -21.86 11.69
CA GLU A 49 -0.77 -21.50 12.45
C GLU A 49 0.40 -21.38 11.48
N ILE A 50 1.19 -20.33 11.63
CA ILE A 50 2.36 -20.04 10.82
C ILE A 50 3.54 -19.83 11.77
N GLU A 51 4.58 -20.60 11.57
CA GLU A 51 5.89 -20.37 12.15
C GLU A 51 6.88 -20.09 11.02
N SER A 52 7.64 -19.01 11.14
CA SER A 52 8.67 -18.63 10.18
C SER A 52 9.91 -18.15 10.92
N ASN A 53 11.09 -18.42 10.36
CA ASN A 53 12.31 -17.78 10.80
C ASN A 53 12.58 -16.57 9.91
N TYR A 54 13.15 -15.51 10.48
CA TYR A 54 13.79 -14.47 9.68
C TYR A 54 15.29 -14.47 9.94
N ARG A 55 16.08 -14.18 8.89
CA ARG A 55 17.54 -14.05 8.96
C ARG A 55 18.05 -12.97 8.03
N TYR A 56 19.04 -12.22 8.47
CA TYR A 56 19.70 -11.16 7.73
C TYR A 56 21.04 -11.68 7.22
N GLU A 57 21.13 -11.89 5.91
CA GLU A 57 22.32 -12.40 5.24
C GLU A 57 22.59 -11.53 4.01
N ASP A 58 23.84 -11.16 3.76
CA ASP A 58 24.26 -10.44 2.54
C ASP A 58 23.51 -9.15 2.19
N GLY A 59 22.81 -8.52 3.13
CA GLY A 59 22.00 -7.32 2.88
C GLY A 59 20.54 -7.59 2.51
N LYS A 60 20.04 -8.81 2.73
CA LYS A 60 18.64 -9.21 2.60
C LYS A 60 18.15 -9.79 3.93
N VAL A 61 16.90 -9.50 4.28
CA VAL A 61 16.13 -10.27 5.26
C VAL A 61 15.42 -11.38 4.49
N LEU A 62 15.72 -12.62 4.82
CA LEU A 62 15.00 -13.80 4.36
C LEU A 62 13.97 -14.16 5.42
N ILE A 63 12.75 -14.47 5.01
CA ILE A 63 11.68 -14.99 5.87
C ILE A 63 11.30 -16.34 5.27
N GLU A 64 11.54 -17.42 6.03
CA GLU A 64 11.39 -18.79 5.57
C GLU A 64 10.39 -19.53 6.48
N PRO A 65 9.40 -20.24 5.91
CA PRO A 65 8.45 -21.01 6.69
C PRO A 65 9.15 -22.20 7.36
N VAL A 66 8.85 -22.42 8.65
CA VAL A 66 9.36 -23.53 9.46
C VAL A 66 8.29 -24.61 9.59
N LYS A 67 7.09 -24.18 9.97
CA LYS A 67 5.90 -25.01 10.11
C LYS A 67 4.71 -24.15 9.71
N SER A 68 3.79 -24.74 8.95
CA SER A 68 2.59 -24.03 8.55
C SER A 68 1.41 -24.99 8.44
N GLU A 69 0.32 -24.65 9.12
CA GLU A 69 -0.96 -25.32 9.01
C GLU A 69 -1.95 -24.33 8.40
N ASN A 70 -2.47 -24.64 7.21
CA ASN A 70 -3.42 -23.81 6.45
C ASN A 70 -3.02 -22.32 6.30
N GLY A 71 -1.72 -22.02 6.30
CA GLY A 71 -1.19 -20.67 6.13
C GLY A 71 0.22 -20.69 5.56
N LYS A 72 0.77 -19.51 5.28
CA LYS A 72 2.12 -19.35 4.72
C LYS A 72 2.60 -17.93 4.96
N LEU A 73 3.83 -17.77 5.41
CA LEU A 73 4.54 -16.49 5.42
C LEU A 73 5.95 -16.72 4.90
N GLU A 74 6.30 -16.08 3.80
CA GLU A 74 7.65 -16.15 3.24
C GLU A 74 7.98 -14.86 2.50
N GLY A 75 9.27 -14.57 2.39
CA GLY A 75 9.67 -13.42 1.62
C GLY A 75 11.16 -13.12 1.65
N VAL A 76 11.54 -12.21 0.78
CA VAL A 76 12.86 -11.60 0.74
C VAL A 76 12.67 -10.10 0.77
N LEU A 77 13.17 -9.43 1.80
CA LEU A 77 13.20 -7.97 1.88
C LEU A 77 14.64 -7.51 1.73
N SER A 78 14.95 -6.81 0.65
CA SER A 78 16.32 -6.41 0.32
C SER A 78 16.41 -5.00 -0.21
N ARG A 79 17.54 -4.36 0.10
CA ARG A 79 17.97 -3.12 -0.56
C ARG A 79 18.80 -3.39 -1.81
N LYS A 80 19.18 -4.63 -2.10
CA LYS A 80 20.13 -5.01 -3.17
C LYS A 80 19.51 -5.86 -4.29
N VAL A 81 18.45 -6.61 -3.98
CA VAL A 81 17.74 -7.45 -4.95
C VAL A 81 16.24 -7.15 -4.90
N PRO A 82 15.46 -7.57 -5.91
CA PRO A 82 14.01 -7.48 -5.86
C PRO A 82 13.48 -8.14 -4.58
N SER A 83 12.59 -7.43 -3.90
CA SER A 83 11.93 -7.89 -2.70
C SER A 83 10.57 -8.49 -3.03
N HIS A 84 10.18 -9.51 -2.29
CA HIS A 84 8.83 -10.04 -2.29
C HIS A 84 8.42 -10.46 -0.88
N LEU A 85 7.12 -10.40 -0.59
CA LEU A 85 6.56 -10.90 0.66
C LEU A 85 5.19 -11.50 0.36
N THR A 86 4.99 -12.74 0.79
CA THR A 86 3.74 -13.46 0.62
C THR A 86 3.22 -13.86 2.00
N LEU A 87 1.98 -13.50 2.28
CA LEU A 87 1.22 -13.96 3.43
C LEU A 87 -0.06 -14.60 2.91
N GLU A 88 -0.27 -15.87 3.24
CA GLU A 88 -1.51 -16.58 2.93
C GLU A 88 -2.05 -17.19 4.22
N THR A 89 -3.34 -17.00 4.42
CA THR A 89 -4.14 -17.60 5.50
C THR A 89 -5.52 -17.90 4.90
N PRO A 90 -6.42 -18.61 5.60
CA PRO A 90 -7.76 -18.85 5.10
C PRO A 90 -8.60 -17.56 4.92
N ARG A 91 -8.19 -16.46 5.57
CA ARG A 91 -8.95 -15.21 5.66
C ARG A 91 -8.27 -14.01 4.98
N VAL A 92 -6.98 -14.13 4.70
CA VAL A 92 -6.14 -13.06 4.14
C VAL A 92 -5.14 -13.66 3.17
N LYS A 93 -5.05 -13.08 1.98
CA LYS A 93 -3.96 -13.29 1.02
C LYS A 93 -3.31 -11.95 0.72
N MET A 94 -2.00 -11.89 0.79
CA MET A 94 -1.22 -10.71 0.47
C MET A 94 0.01 -11.12 -0.34
N ASN A 95 0.23 -10.44 -1.46
CA ASN A 95 1.44 -10.55 -2.26
C ASN A 95 2.01 -9.14 -2.47
N MET A 96 3.24 -8.93 -2.02
CA MET A 96 3.97 -7.69 -2.24
C MET A 96 5.20 -7.98 -3.09
N GLN A 97 5.45 -7.12 -4.08
CA GLN A 97 6.67 -7.15 -4.89
C GLN A 97 7.26 -5.74 -4.94
N TYR A 98 8.58 -5.64 -4.89
CA TYR A 98 9.27 -4.37 -4.96
C TYR A 98 10.63 -4.53 -5.64
N ASP A 99 10.86 -3.79 -6.72
CA ASP A 99 12.15 -3.78 -7.41
C ASP A 99 12.57 -2.33 -7.70
N ARG A 100 13.65 -1.90 -7.07
CA ARG A 100 14.24 -0.57 -7.27
C ARG A 100 15.47 -0.56 -8.17
N HIS A 101 15.90 -1.74 -8.62
CA HIS A 101 17.13 -1.97 -9.39
C HIS A 101 16.83 -2.23 -10.87
N ALA A 102 15.61 -2.65 -11.20
CA ALA A 102 15.14 -2.70 -12.58
C ALA A 102 15.18 -1.31 -13.25
N PRO A 103 15.37 -1.24 -14.59
CA PRO A 103 15.27 0.00 -15.35
C PRO A 103 13.96 0.75 -15.12
N VAL A 104 12.87 -0.02 -15.00
CA VAL A 104 11.57 0.45 -14.52
C VAL A 104 11.42 -0.04 -13.08
N LYS A 105 11.48 0.90 -12.12
CA LYS A 105 11.28 0.60 -10.71
C LYS A 105 9.82 0.24 -10.47
N MET A 106 9.55 -0.76 -9.66
CA MET A 106 8.20 -1.23 -9.40
C MET A 106 7.90 -1.46 -7.93
N PHE A 107 6.64 -1.25 -7.56
CA PHE A 107 6.04 -1.72 -6.32
C PHE A 107 4.65 -2.27 -6.66
N LYS A 108 4.37 -3.51 -6.27
CA LYS A 108 3.06 -4.13 -6.39
C LYS A 108 2.59 -4.64 -5.04
N LEU A 109 1.30 -4.48 -4.78
CA LEU A 109 0.63 -5.04 -3.61
C LEU A 109 -0.74 -5.54 -4.03
N ASP A 110 -0.93 -6.85 -3.89
CA ASP A 110 -2.23 -7.49 -3.92
C ASP A 110 -2.59 -7.86 -2.49
N TYR A 111 -3.76 -7.45 -2.04
CA TYR A 111 -4.30 -7.75 -0.73
C TYR A 111 -5.76 -8.16 -0.88
N ASP A 112 -6.11 -9.32 -0.33
CA ASP A 112 -7.45 -9.88 -0.32
C ASP A 112 -7.74 -10.35 1.11
N GLY A 113 -8.52 -9.57 1.85
CA GLY A 113 -8.97 -9.89 3.21
C GLY A 113 -10.48 -10.15 3.27
N ILE A 114 -10.99 -10.38 4.49
CA ILE A 114 -12.42 -10.70 4.70
C ILE A 114 -13.35 -9.57 4.26
N HIS A 115 -12.99 -8.34 4.61
CA HIS A 115 -13.84 -7.16 4.40
C HIS A 115 -13.37 -6.26 3.26
N PHE A 116 -12.15 -6.49 2.75
CA PHE A 116 -11.48 -5.54 1.88
C PHE A 116 -10.52 -6.20 0.91
N GLU A 117 -10.59 -5.78 -0.36
CA GLU A 117 -9.63 -6.09 -1.41
C GLU A 117 -8.89 -4.82 -1.81
N LYS A 118 -7.60 -4.94 -2.10
CA LYS A 118 -6.77 -3.84 -2.61
C LYS A 118 -5.72 -4.34 -3.57
N HIS A 119 -5.63 -3.66 -4.69
CA HIS A 119 -4.55 -3.78 -5.66
C HIS A 119 -3.79 -2.46 -5.74
N THR A 120 -2.47 -2.53 -5.86
CA THR A 120 -1.60 -1.39 -6.13
C THR A 120 -0.51 -1.83 -7.09
N ASP A 121 -0.31 -1.10 -8.19
CA ASP A 121 0.78 -1.28 -9.15
C ASP A 121 1.40 0.10 -9.44
N ILE A 122 2.62 0.29 -8.97
CA ILE A 122 3.39 1.52 -9.13
C ILE A 122 4.60 1.19 -10.00
N GLN A 123 4.78 1.94 -11.07
CA GLN A 123 5.94 1.83 -11.93
C GLN A 123 6.57 3.20 -12.14
N TYR A 124 7.88 3.26 -12.15
CA TYR A 124 8.63 4.48 -12.34
C TYR A 124 9.90 4.24 -13.15
N GLU A 125 9.93 4.84 -14.33
CA GLU A 125 11.09 4.88 -15.21
C GLU A 125 11.73 6.28 -15.11
N PRO A 126 12.91 6.42 -14.48
CA PRO A 126 13.49 7.73 -14.20
C PRO A 126 13.65 8.62 -15.43
N GLY A 127 13.07 9.82 -15.37
CA GLY A 127 13.10 10.80 -16.46
C GLY A 127 12.18 10.51 -17.65
N VAL A 128 11.59 9.31 -17.73
CA VAL A 128 10.74 8.89 -18.84
C VAL A 128 9.27 8.95 -18.47
N ARG A 129 8.84 8.15 -17.48
CA ARG A 129 7.41 8.02 -17.12
C ARG A 129 7.20 7.47 -15.71
N TYR A 130 5.99 7.65 -15.20
CA TYR A 130 5.50 6.94 -14.02
C TYR A 130 4.04 6.54 -14.22
N THR A 131 3.65 5.44 -13.59
CA THR A 131 2.26 4.98 -13.47
C THR A 131 1.98 4.59 -12.03
N ILE A 132 0.79 4.93 -11.54
CA ILE A 132 0.29 4.54 -10.22
C ILE A 132 -1.13 4.07 -10.45
N VAL A 133 -1.36 2.77 -10.34
CA VAL A 133 -2.69 2.18 -10.37
C VAL A 133 -3.01 1.70 -8.96
N GLY A 134 -4.14 2.12 -8.43
CA GLY A 134 -4.66 1.65 -7.15
C GLY A 134 -6.14 1.39 -7.28
N ASN A 135 -6.60 0.22 -6.87
CA ASN A 135 -8.03 -0.05 -6.78
C ASN A 135 -8.32 -0.89 -5.54
N GLY A 136 -9.56 -0.83 -5.09
CA GLY A 136 -9.99 -1.65 -3.98
C GLY A 136 -11.50 -1.69 -3.83
N LYS A 137 -11.94 -2.65 -3.04
CA LYS A 137 -13.35 -2.98 -2.85
C LYS A 137 -13.61 -3.30 -1.40
N LEU A 138 -14.61 -2.66 -0.80
CA LEU A 138 -15.19 -3.14 0.45
C LEU A 138 -16.17 -4.27 0.12
N LYS A 139 -15.95 -5.43 0.71
CA LYS A 139 -16.77 -6.63 0.46
C LYS A 139 -18.13 -6.55 1.14
N ASP A 140 -18.22 -5.79 2.23
CA ASP A 140 -19.41 -5.70 3.08
C ASP A 140 -20.60 -5.04 2.35
N ASP A 141 -20.34 -3.99 1.58
CA ASP A 141 -21.36 -3.22 0.86
C ASP A 141 -21.12 -3.16 -0.67
N GLY A 142 -20.03 -3.75 -1.16
CA GLY A 142 -19.67 -3.80 -2.57
C GLY A 142 -19.10 -2.49 -3.12
N SER A 143 -18.91 -1.48 -2.28
CA SER A 143 -18.36 -0.20 -2.66
C SER A 143 -16.89 -0.34 -3.10
N HIS A 144 -16.45 0.53 -4.01
CA HIS A 144 -15.12 0.44 -4.62
C HIS A 144 -14.49 1.80 -4.82
N TYR A 145 -13.18 1.81 -5.03
CA TYR A 145 -12.44 2.96 -5.49
C TYR A 145 -11.43 2.55 -6.56
N SER A 146 -11.09 3.48 -7.43
CA SER A 146 -10.01 3.36 -8.40
C SER A 146 -9.23 4.67 -8.49
N ILE A 147 -7.93 4.58 -8.70
CA ILE A 147 -7.00 5.67 -8.89
C ILE A 147 -6.04 5.23 -9.98
N ASP A 148 -5.99 5.98 -11.07
CA ASP A 148 -5.01 5.84 -12.13
C ASP A 148 -4.25 7.17 -12.26
N VAL A 149 -2.93 7.11 -12.11
CA VAL A 149 -2.04 8.24 -12.34
C VAL A 149 -1.03 7.84 -13.41
N GLN A 150 -0.90 8.65 -14.45
CA GLN A 150 0.10 8.45 -15.49
C GLN A 150 0.80 9.76 -15.76
N GLY A 151 2.12 9.75 -15.96
CA GLY A 151 2.80 11.00 -16.23
C GLY A 151 4.24 10.88 -16.66
N LYS A 152 4.80 12.02 -17.02
CA LYS A 152 6.22 12.26 -17.27
C LYS A 152 6.76 13.15 -16.16
N PRO A 153 7.84 12.77 -15.46
CA PRO A 153 8.36 13.54 -14.32
C PRO A 153 8.52 15.03 -14.65
N ARG A 154 7.89 15.89 -13.84
CA ARG A 154 7.92 17.37 -13.94
C ARG A 154 7.37 17.97 -15.25
N LYS A 155 6.83 17.17 -16.15
CA LYS A 155 6.38 17.60 -17.49
C LYS A 155 4.88 17.49 -17.63
N ALA A 156 4.35 16.30 -17.41
CA ALA A 156 2.95 15.99 -17.65
C ALA A 156 2.42 15.01 -16.61
N PHE A 157 1.14 15.12 -16.28
CA PHE A 157 0.47 14.07 -15.51
C PHE A 157 -1.04 14.06 -15.77
N LYS A 158 -1.61 12.87 -15.68
CA LYS A 158 -3.03 12.60 -15.67
C LYS A 158 -3.36 11.87 -14.39
N LEU A 159 -4.43 12.28 -13.73
CA LEU A 159 -5.05 11.59 -12.61
C LEU A 159 -6.50 11.31 -13.02
N ASP A 160 -6.94 10.07 -12.86
CA ASP A 160 -8.35 9.70 -12.86
C ASP A 160 -8.60 8.92 -11.58
N ALA A 161 -9.36 9.52 -10.67
CA ALA A 161 -9.73 8.91 -9.41
C ALA A 161 -11.25 8.83 -9.33
N ASP A 162 -11.76 7.62 -9.13
CA ASP A 162 -13.17 7.34 -8.88
C ASP A 162 -13.30 6.78 -7.47
N MET A 163 -13.94 7.54 -6.60
CA MET A 163 -14.26 7.17 -5.23
C MET A 163 -15.76 7.22 -5.09
N MET A 164 -16.32 6.43 -4.16
CA MET A 164 -17.77 6.19 -4.02
C MET A 164 -18.66 7.39 -4.35
N ASN A 165 -18.40 8.55 -3.72
CA ASN A 165 -19.20 9.77 -3.88
C ASN A 165 -18.41 10.93 -4.51
N PHE A 166 -17.19 10.66 -5.01
CA PHE A 166 -16.26 11.68 -5.46
C PHE A 166 -15.42 11.20 -6.63
N LYS A 167 -15.48 11.92 -7.75
CA LYS A 167 -14.57 11.72 -8.88
C LYS A 167 -13.62 12.89 -9.00
N LEU A 168 -12.37 12.63 -9.32
CA LEU A 168 -11.36 13.65 -9.58
C LEU A 168 -10.57 13.29 -10.82
N LYS A 169 -10.58 14.19 -11.79
CA LYS A 169 -9.72 14.15 -12.96
C LYS A 169 -8.78 15.33 -12.92
N VAL A 170 -7.51 15.08 -13.18
CA VAL A 170 -6.52 16.15 -13.36
C VAL A 170 -5.77 15.89 -14.64
N ASP A 171 -5.70 16.90 -15.50
CA ASP A 171 -4.91 16.84 -16.74
C ASP A 171 -3.91 17.99 -16.77
N LYS A 172 -2.64 17.62 -16.77
CA LYS A 172 -1.50 18.51 -16.97
C LYS A 172 -0.75 18.05 -18.21
N PRO A 173 -0.98 18.66 -19.39
CA PRO A 173 -0.28 18.29 -20.62
C PRO A 173 1.18 18.77 -20.61
N GLU A 174 2.04 18.14 -21.41
CA GLU A 174 3.49 18.43 -21.45
C GLU A 174 3.78 19.87 -21.89
N ASP A 175 3.03 20.37 -22.87
CA ASP A 175 3.29 21.66 -23.54
C ASP A 175 2.58 22.86 -22.87
N SER A 176 1.98 22.67 -21.71
CA SER A 176 1.31 23.73 -20.94
C SER A 176 2.00 23.95 -19.61
N ASN A 177 1.95 25.16 -19.07
CA ASN A 177 2.23 25.41 -17.65
C ASN A 177 0.97 25.32 -16.80
N LYS A 178 -0.18 24.93 -17.34
CA LYS A 178 -1.46 24.86 -16.62
C LYS A 178 -1.93 23.43 -16.44
N ALA A 179 -2.59 23.17 -15.33
CA ALA A 179 -3.27 21.92 -15.02
C ALA A 179 -4.76 22.19 -14.85
N GLN A 180 -5.59 21.36 -15.49
CA GLN A 180 -7.03 21.37 -15.33
C GLN A 180 -7.43 20.36 -14.26
N PHE A 181 -8.30 20.76 -13.36
CA PHE A 181 -8.89 19.93 -12.31
C PHE A 181 -10.38 19.84 -12.59
N SER A 182 -10.92 18.64 -12.65
CA SER A 182 -12.34 18.38 -12.75
C SER A 182 -12.74 17.50 -11.59
N TYR A 183 -13.62 17.98 -10.73
CA TYR A 183 -14.14 17.18 -9.63
C TYR A 183 -15.65 17.04 -9.72
N THR A 184 -16.14 15.86 -9.41
CA THR A 184 -17.57 15.53 -9.38
C THR A 184 -17.95 15.08 -7.99
N PHE A 185 -18.90 15.75 -7.36
CA PHE A 185 -19.55 15.32 -6.12
C PHE A 185 -21.02 15.05 -6.41
N ASN A 186 -21.47 13.82 -6.15
CA ASN A 186 -22.79 13.33 -6.58
C ASN A 186 -22.98 13.55 -8.09
N ASP A 187 -23.76 14.56 -8.48
CA ASP A 187 -24.05 14.93 -9.87
C ASP A 187 -23.51 16.30 -10.29
N TYR A 188 -22.87 17.05 -9.37
CA TYR A 188 -22.30 18.36 -9.66
C TYR A 188 -20.83 18.21 -10.08
N THR A 189 -20.49 18.71 -11.26
CA THR A 189 -19.11 18.74 -11.76
C THR A 189 -18.64 20.18 -11.91
N GLU A 190 -17.47 20.46 -11.37
CA GLU A 190 -16.78 21.73 -11.52
C GLU A 190 -15.41 21.52 -12.11
N THR A 191 -14.96 22.50 -12.89
CA THR A 191 -13.67 22.46 -13.58
C THR A 191 -12.92 23.76 -13.36
N GLU A 192 -11.69 23.64 -12.89
CA GLU A 192 -10.81 24.75 -12.57
C GLU A 192 -9.46 24.58 -13.27
N GLU A 193 -8.77 25.70 -13.53
CA GLU A 193 -7.46 25.70 -14.17
C GLU A 193 -6.47 26.46 -13.28
N TYR A 194 -5.33 25.82 -13.00
CA TYR A 194 -4.27 26.39 -12.17
C TYR A 194 -2.94 26.39 -12.90
N GLU A 195 -2.12 27.41 -12.65
CA GLU A 195 -0.72 27.37 -13.05
C GLU A 195 0.04 26.29 -12.26
N PHE A 196 0.67 25.38 -12.98
CA PHE A 196 1.48 24.30 -12.49
C PHE A 196 2.96 24.72 -12.43
N ASP A 197 3.44 25.01 -11.23
CA ASP A 197 4.87 25.19 -10.96
C ASP A 197 5.45 23.92 -10.31
N PRO A 198 6.21 23.09 -11.05
CA PRO A 198 6.80 21.84 -10.52
C PRO A 198 7.87 22.06 -9.43
N HIS A 199 8.35 23.28 -9.23
CA HIS A 199 9.30 23.64 -8.18
C HIS A 199 8.61 24.10 -6.88
N ARG A 200 7.39 24.63 -6.96
CA ARG A 200 6.54 24.99 -5.80
C ARG A 200 5.60 23.85 -5.38
N ALA A 201 5.14 23.06 -6.35
CA ALA A 201 4.31 21.89 -6.14
C ALA A 201 5.19 20.68 -5.84
N TYR A 202 5.48 20.41 -4.55
CA TYR A 202 5.96 19.09 -4.18
C TYR A 202 4.87 18.09 -4.60
N TYR A 203 5.12 17.30 -5.64
CA TYR A 203 4.20 16.26 -6.15
C TYR A 203 3.67 15.35 -5.02
N VAL A 204 4.49 15.09 -4.00
CA VAL A 204 4.15 14.37 -2.77
C VAL A 204 3.21 15.19 -1.87
N ASN A 205 3.38 16.51 -1.76
CA ASN A 205 2.44 17.36 -1.05
C ASN A 205 1.12 17.50 -1.81
N TRP A 206 1.11 17.47 -3.15
CA TRP A 206 -0.13 17.51 -3.94
C TRP A 206 -0.92 16.22 -3.83
N LEU A 207 -0.28 15.05 -3.94
CA LEU A 207 -0.94 13.77 -3.64
C LEU A 207 -1.35 13.67 -2.17
N SER A 208 -0.56 14.24 -1.24
CA SER A 208 -0.95 14.37 0.16
C SER A 208 -2.11 15.34 0.36
N SER A 209 -2.22 16.41 -0.41
CA SER A 209 -3.30 17.40 -0.34
C SER A 209 -4.57 16.87 -0.97
N ILE A 210 -4.47 16.17 -2.10
CA ILE A 210 -5.56 15.39 -2.69
C ILE A 210 -6.03 14.34 -1.68
N ARG A 211 -5.11 13.58 -1.07
CA ARG A 211 -5.42 12.65 0.02
C ARG A 211 -6.11 13.36 1.21
N LYS A 212 -5.62 14.51 1.66
CA LYS A 212 -6.24 15.28 2.75
C LYS A 212 -7.61 15.82 2.36
N TYR A 213 -7.78 16.28 1.13
CA TYR A 213 -9.03 16.78 0.58
C TYR A 213 -10.06 15.65 0.53
N ILE A 214 -9.70 14.50 -0.04
CA ILE A 214 -10.50 13.26 0.01
C ILE A 214 -10.83 12.86 1.45
N GLN A 215 -9.87 12.92 2.36
CA GLN A 215 -10.10 12.61 3.78
C GLN A 215 -11.04 13.60 4.47
N THR A 216 -11.14 14.85 4.01
CA THR A 216 -12.03 15.86 4.59
C THR A 216 -13.49 15.54 4.25
N PHE A 217 -13.77 15.00 3.06
CA PHE A 217 -15.11 14.57 2.64
C PHE A 217 -15.54 13.19 3.17
N ILE A 218 -14.59 12.38 3.68
CA ILE A 218 -14.91 11.10 4.35
C ILE A 218 -15.25 11.32 5.84
N VAL A 219 -15.03 12.52 6.38
CA VAL A 219 -15.23 12.84 7.81
C VAL A 219 -16.49 13.68 8.07
N GLU A 220 -17.21 14.12 7.04
CA GLU A 220 -18.56 14.67 7.18
C GLU A 220 -19.62 13.62 6.85
N ASP A 221 -19.70 12.58 7.69
CA ASP A 221 -20.93 11.84 7.94
C ASP A 221 -21.06 11.75 9.47
N HIS A 222 -21.90 12.62 10.02
CA HIS A 222 -22.35 12.58 11.41
C HIS A 222 -23.47 11.54 11.58
#